data_AF-X0X690-F1
#
_entry.id   AF-X0X690-F1
#
_cell.length_a   1.000
_cell.length_b   1.000
_cell.length_c   1.000
_cell.angle_alpha   90.00
_cell.angle_beta   90.00
_cell.angle_gamma   90.00
#
_symmetry.space_group_name_H-M   'P 1'
#
loop_
_entity.id
_entity.type
_entity.pdbx_description
1 polymer ?
#
loop_
_entity_poly.entity_id
_entity_poly.type
_entity_poly.pdbx_seq_one_letter_code
_entity_poly.pdbx_strand_id
1 'polypeptide(L)'
;MKRIEVVQSILEANDSIAARNQRLLDENGVFAINIMSAPGAGKTSLLLQTVAHLRNGLHIGVIEGDVASTLDSERVRDEVTAVVQITTQHMSESCALI
;
A
#
# COMPACT_ATOMS: atom_id res chain seq x y z
N MET A 1 3.60 -24.45 -28.41
CA MET A 1 2.84 -24.05 -27.20
C MET A 1 2.44 -22.59 -27.37
N LYS A 2 1.14 -22.28 -27.31
CA LYS A 2 0.63 -20.92 -27.52
C LYS A 2 0.69 -20.18 -26.18
N ARG A 3 1.50 -19.11 -26.09
CA ARG A 3 1.57 -18.25 -24.92
C ARG A 3 0.22 -17.54 -24.82
N ILE A 4 -0.48 -17.72 -23.71
CA ILE A 4 -1.78 -17.08 -23.49
C ILE A 4 -1.50 -15.64 -23.02
N GLU A 5 -2.03 -14.63 -23.71
CA GLU A 5 -1.79 -13.19 -23.50
C GLU A 5 -2.37 -12.60 -22.19
N VAL A 6 -2.74 -13.45 -21.23
CA VAL A 6 -3.44 -13.05 -20.00
C VAL A 6 -2.62 -12.11 -19.12
N VAL A 7 -1.30 -12.29 -19.05
CA VAL A 7 -0.42 -11.48 -18.18
C VAL A 7 -0.36 -10.01 -18.64
N GLN A 8 -0.31 -9.78 -19.95
CA GLN A 8 -0.22 -8.43 -20.49
C GLN A 8 -1.53 -7.64 -20.26
N SER A 9 -2.68 -8.29 -20.45
CA SER A 9 -3.98 -7.65 -20.19
C SER A 9 -4.22 -7.30 -18.72
N ILE A 10 -3.66 -8.07 -17.78
CA ILE A 10 -3.79 -7.79 -16.33
C ILE A 10 -3.00 -6.54 -15.95
N LEU A 11 -1.78 -6.38 -16.48
CA LEU A 11 -0.96 -5.21 -16.22
C LEU A 11 -1.57 -3.92 -16.78
N GLU A 12 -2.09 -3.98 -18.01
CA GLU A 12 -2.79 -2.84 -18.61
C GLU A 12 -4.03 -2.42 -17.79
N ALA A 13 -4.77 -3.40 -17.26
CA ALA A 13 -5.89 -3.13 -16.36
C ALA A 13 -5.43 -2.48 -15.04
N ASN A 14 -4.31 -2.96 -14.47
CA ASN A 14 -3.72 -2.39 -13.27
C ASN A 14 -3.25 -0.95 -13.50
N ASP A 15 -2.57 -0.67 -14.61
CA ASP A 15 -2.09 0.67 -14.97
C ASP A 15 -3.25 1.66 -15.13
N SER A 16 -4.36 1.22 -15.72
CA SER A 16 -5.58 2.03 -15.82
C SER A 16 -6.17 2.37 -14.45
N ILE A 17 -6.21 1.41 -13.53
CA ILE A 17 -6.66 1.62 -12.15
C ILE A 17 -5.69 2.53 -11.39
N ALA A 18 -4.38 2.32 -11.52
CA ALA A 18 -3.34 3.13 -10.90
C ALA A 18 -3.42 4.59 -11.37
N ALA A 19 -3.61 4.83 -12.66
CA ALA A 19 -3.81 6.17 -13.22
C ALA A 19 -5.08 6.84 -12.69
N ARG A 20 -6.16 6.07 -12.46
CA ARG A 20 -7.37 6.60 -11.81
C ARG A 20 -7.12 6.95 -10.35
N ASN A 21 -6.40 6.12 -9.61
CA ASN A 21 -6.04 6.38 -8.21
C ASN A 21 -5.15 7.62 -8.09
N GLN A 22 -4.16 7.76 -8.96
CA GLN A 22 -3.29 8.93 -9.00
C GLN A 22 -4.09 10.22 -9.22
N ARG A 23 -4.99 10.24 -10.22
CA ARG A 23 -5.87 11.39 -10.47
C ARG A 23 -6.71 11.74 -9.24
N LEU A 24 -7.31 10.75 -8.59
CA LEU A 24 -8.11 10.98 -7.39
C LEU A 24 -7.27 11.56 -6.25
N LEU A 25 -6.04 11.09 -6.06
CA LEU A 25 -5.12 11.61 -5.04
C LEU A 25 -4.71 13.06 -5.36
N ASP A 26 -4.36 13.34 -6.62
CA ASP A 26 -3.96 14.67 -7.09
C ASP A 26 -5.10 15.68 -6.95
N GLU A 27 -6.33 15.31 -7.35
CA GLU A 27 -7.53 16.14 -7.21
C GLU A 27 -7.84 16.52 -5.76
N ASN A 28 -7.44 15.67 -4.80
CA ASN A 28 -7.61 15.91 -3.37
C ASN A 28 -6.33 16.45 -2.69
N GLY A 29 -5.27 16.75 -3.45
CA GLY A 29 -4.00 17.25 -2.92
C GLY A 29 -3.29 16.27 -1.97
N VAL A 30 -3.50 14.96 -2.16
CA VAL A 30 -2.92 13.91 -1.31
C VAL A 30 -1.60 13.42 -1.91
N PHE A 31 -0.51 13.58 -1.15
CA PHE A 31 0.76 12.96 -1.49
C PHE A 31 0.80 11.51 -0.98
N ALA A 32 0.87 10.55 -1.89
CA ALA A 32 0.91 9.12 -1.56
C ALA A 32 2.30 8.52 -1.80
N ILE A 33 2.71 7.62 -0.91
CA ILE A 33 3.98 6.87 -1.01
C ILE A 33 3.64 5.38 -0.97
N ASN A 34 4.10 4.62 -1.96
CA ASN A 34 4.07 3.17 -1.94
C ASN A 34 5.40 2.63 -1.37
N ILE A 35 5.33 1.83 -0.30
CA ILE A 35 6.51 1.24 0.34
C ILE A 35 6.49 -0.27 0.13
N MET A 36 7.39 -0.75 -0.72
CA MET A 36 7.59 -2.18 -0.97
C MET A 36 8.91 -2.64 -0.35
N SER A 37 8.92 -3.80 0.30
CA SER A 37 10.12 -4.38 0.89
C SER A 37 10.02 -5.89 1.03
N ALA A 38 11.15 -6.56 1.22
CA ALA A 38 11.15 -7.94 1.68
C ALA A 38 10.52 -8.06 3.08
N PRO A 39 9.97 -9.23 3.46
CA PRO A 39 9.54 -9.50 4.83
C PRO A 39 10.68 -9.25 5.83
N GLY A 40 10.39 -8.59 6.95
CA GLY A 40 11.38 -8.31 8.00
C GLY A 40 12.36 -7.16 7.69
N ALA A 41 12.28 -6.50 6.53
CA ALA A 41 13.18 -5.39 6.17
C ALA A 41 12.93 -4.06 6.93
N GLY A 42 12.01 -4.05 7.90
CA GLY A 42 11.76 -2.89 8.75
C GLY A 42 10.73 -1.88 8.23
N LYS A 43 9.90 -2.25 7.24
CA LYS A 43 8.80 -1.41 6.71
C LYS A 43 7.93 -0.79 7.80
N THR A 44 7.50 -1.60 8.78
CA THR A 44 6.67 -1.14 9.88
C THR A 44 7.42 -0.13 10.77
N SER A 45 8.69 -0.39 11.09
CA SER A 45 9.52 0.53 11.87
C SER A 45 9.72 1.87 11.16
N LEU A 46 9.96 1.84 9.84
CA LEU A 46 10.06 3.05 9.03
C LEU A 46 8.76 3.85 9.05
N LEU A 47 7.62 3.18 8.90
CA LEU A 47 6.30 3.81 8.92
C LEU A 47 6.01 4.48 10.27
N LEU A 48 6.21 3.77 11.37
CA LEU A 48 6.01 4.31 12.72
C LEU A 48 6.89 5.53 13.00
N GLN A 49 8.18 5.45 12.66
CA GLN A 49 9.09 6.59 12.85
C GLN A 49 8.71 7.77 11.96
N THR A 50 8.30 7.53 10.72
CA THR A 50 7.87 8.60 9.80
C THR A 50 6.64 9.32 10.33
N VAL A 51 5.62 8.58 10.79
CA VAL A 51 4.41 9.14 11.40
C VAL A 51 4.76 9.97 12.63
N ALA A 52 5.54 9.42 13.56
CA ALA A 52 5.90 10.10 14.80
C ALA A 52 6.55 11.48 14.58
N HIS A 53 7.38 11.63 13.53
CA HIS A 53 8.07 12.88 13.22
C HIS A 53 7.21 13.88 12.43
N LEU A 54 6.19 13.42 11.69
CA LEU A 54 5.45 14.25 10.74
C LEU A 54 4.00 14.56 11.17
N ARG A 55 3.41 13.78 12.08
CA ARG A 55 1.99 13.88 12.47
C ARG A 55 1.56 15.25 13.03
N ASN A 56 2.51 16.04 13.55
CA ASN A 56 2.21 17.37 14.10
C ASN A 56 2.05 18.46 13.02
N GLY A 57 2.44 18.19 11.77
CA GLY A 57 2.35 19.13 10.66
C GLY A 57 1.56 18.62 9.46
N LEU A 58 1.19 17.33 9.44
CA LEU A 58 0.52 16.67 8.32
C LEU A 58 -0.61 15.75 8.82
N HIS A 59 -1.70 15.71 8.07
CA HIS A 59 -2.71 14.66 8.20
C HIS A 59 -2.22 13.42 7.47
N ILE A 60 -1.99 12.35 8.22
CA ILE A 60 -1.42 11.11 7.68
C ILE A 60 -2.49 10.03 7.70
N GLY A 61 -2.65 9.33 6.57
CA GLY A 61 -3.43 8.11 6.46
C GLY A 61 -2.53 6.95 6.07
N VAL A 62 -2.86 5.73 6.52
CA VAL A 62 -2.08 4.52 6.23
C VAL A 62 -2.97 3.47 5.58
N ILE A 63 -2.47 2.88 4.50
CA ILE A 63 -3.07 1.72 3.84
C ILE A 63 -2.10 0.55 4.02
N GLU A 64 -2.55 -0.50 4.71
CA GLU A 64 -1.72 -1.66 5.02
C GLU A 64 -2.18 -2.87 4.22
N GLY A 65 -1.31 -3.41 3.35
CA GLY A 65 -1.54 -4.66 2.65
C GLY A 65 -0.72 -5.78 3.27
N ASP A 66 -1.32 -6.64 4.09
CA ASP A 66 -0.64 -7.79 4.69
C ASP A 66 -1.55 -9.03 4.74
N VAL A 67 -0.93 -10.21 4.71
CA VAL A 67 -1.56 -11.52 4.78
C VAL A 67 -2.05 -11.80 6.21
N ALA A 68 -1.34 -11.31 7.23
CA ALA A 68 -1.73 -11.42 8.63
C ALA A 68 -0.96 -10.43 9.52
N SER A 69 -1.65 -9.39 10.01
CA SER A 69 -1.32 -8.69 11.26
C SER A 69 -2.32 -7.55 11.48
N THR A 70 -3.18 -7.68 12.49
CA THR A 70 -3.88 -6.55 13.12
C THR A 70 -2.97 -5.75 14.05
N LEU A 71 -1.79 -6.31 14.37
CA LEU A 71 -0.88 -5.82 15.41
C LEU A 71 -0.10 -4.56 14.98
N ASP A 72 0.11 -4.37 13.67
CA ASP A 72 0.80 -3.21 13.12
C ASP A 72 -0.15 -2.02 12.94
N SER A 73 -1.38 -2.27 12.53
CA SER A 73 -2.44 -1.28 12.39
C SER A 73 -2.86 -0.67 13.74
N GLU A 74 -2.95 -1.49 14.80
CA GLU A 74 -3.26 -1.03 16.16
C GLU A 74 -2.20 -0.06 16.72
N ARG A 75 -0.92 -0.30 16.43
CA ARG A 75 0.18 0.57 16.90
C ARG A 75 0.17 1.95 16.25
N VAL A 76 -0.38 2.04 15.04
CA VAL A 76 -0.39 3.27 14.24
C VAL A 76 -1.72 4.02 14.39
N ARG A 77 -2.82 3.33 14.73
CA ARG A 77 -4.19 3.89 14.78
C ARG A 77 -4.31 5.17 15.62
N ASP A 78 -3.62 5.23 16.76
CA ASP A 78 -3.68 6.40 17.65
C ASP A 78 -2.77 7.56 17.19
N GLU A 79 -1.88 7.31 16.23
CA GLU A 79 -0.88 8.26 15.76
C GLU A 79 -1.20 8.87 14.38
N VAL A 80 -2.18 8.32 13.67
CA VAL A 80 -2.58 8.76 12.31
C VAL A 80 -4.06 9.10 12.24
N THR A 81 -4.44 9.81 11.19
CA THR A 81 -5.82 10.23 10.95
C THR A 81 -6.72 9.08 10.51
N ALA A 82 -6.18 8.10 9.77
CA ALA A 82 -6.93 6.94 9.32
C ALA A 82 -6.01 5.75 9.03
N VAL A 83 -6.49 4.54 9.31
CA VAL A 83 -5.83 3.28 8.91
C VAL A 83 -6.84 2.40 8.19
N VAL A 84 -6.50 1.96 6.98
CA VAL A 84 -7.27 1.00 6.18
C VAL A 84 -6.42 -0.24 5.95
N GLN A 85 -6.94 -1.41 6.31
CA GLN A 85 -6.27 -2.69 6.11
C GLN A 85 -6.84 -3.40 4.88
N ILE A 86 -5.97 -3.92 4.04
CA ILE A 86 -6.27 -4.69 2.84
C ILE A 86 -5.72 -6.10 3.05
N THR A 87 -6.60 -7.08 3.21
CA THR A 87 -6.21 -8.49 3.39
C THR A 87 -5.79 -9.09 2.05
N THR A 88 -4.55 -9.55 1.95
CA THR A 88 -3.99 -10.15 0.71
C THR A 88 -3.89 -11.67 0.75
N GLN A 89 -4.55 -12.33 1.72
CA GLN A 89 -4.44 -13.76 2.03
C GLN A 89 -4.72 -14.72 0.85
N HIS A 90 -5.42 -14.25 -0.19
CA HIS A 90 -5.72 -15.03 -1.40
C HIS A 90 -4.93 -14.59 -2.64
N MET A 91 -3.95 -13.69 -2.49
CA MET A 91 -3.04 -13.31 -3.58
C MET A 91 -1.93 -14.36 -3.72
N SER A 92 -1.65 -14.77 -4.96
CA SER A 92 -0.60 -15.73 -5.25
C SER A 92 0.79 -15.12 -5.01
N GLU A 93 1.76 -15.92 -4.55
CA GLU A 93 3.16 -15.48 -4.36
C GLU A 93 3.78 -14.89 -5.66
N SER A 94 3.25 -15.29 -6.82
CA SER A 94 3.67 -14.79 -8.13
C SER A 94 3.24 -13.34 -8.42
N CYS A 95 2.41 -12.72 -7.58
CA CYS A 95 2.03 -11.30 -7.68
C CYS A 95 3.04 -10.35 -7.01
N ALA A 96 4.07 -10.86 -6.31
CA ALA A 96 4.98 -10.03 -5.53
C ALA A 96 5.99 -9.20 -6.37
N LEU A 97 6.02 -9.38 -7.69
CA LEU A 97 7.07 -8.85 -8.57
C LEU A 97 6.58 -8.33 -9.93
N ILE A 98 5.29 -7.98 -10.04
CA ILE A 98 4.77 -7.29 -11.24
C ILE A 98 4.53 -5.82 -10.93
#